data_AF-A0A1V0BI43-F1
#
_entry.id   AF-A0A1V0BI43-F1
#
_cell.length_a   1.000
_cell.length_b   1.000
_cell.length_c   1.000
_cell.angle_alpha   90.00
_cell.angle_beta   90.00
_cell.angle_gamma   90.00
#
_symmetry.space_group_name_H-M   'P 1'
#
loop_
_entity.id
_entity.type
_entity.pdbx_description
1 polymer ?
#
loop_
_entity_poly.entity_id
_entity_poly.type
_entity_poly.pdbx_seq_one_letter_code
_entity_poly.pdbx_strand_id
1 'polypeptide(L)'
;MWLTDLLRKLTKGPNVGETFRDYIGCYLYGIEGTTTKPEYLGAPTTLSELEQGLRTYLQDYVHAQPDPESPKVQLVQALLDELPARLQAHVQGDLAQPLLELDGALLFVRKGVRQRRKENGRFVE
;
A
#
# COMPACT_ATOMS: atom_id res chain seq x y z
N MET A 1 -9.73 -19.51 -21.25
CA MET A 1 -9.24 -18.63 -20.16
C MET A 1 -8.35 -17.47 -20.64
N TRP A 2 -7.70 -17.52 -21.81
CA TRP A 2 -6.77 -16.46 -22.26
C TRP A 2 -7.43 -15.13 -22.70
N LEU A 3 -8.53 -15.19 -23.48
CA LEU A 3 -9.22 -13.98 -23.97
C LEU A 3 -9.82 -13.13 -22.85
N THR A 4 -10.40 -13.76 -21.84
CA THR A 4 -10.96 -13.09 -20.67
C THR A 4 -9.88 -12.44 -19.80
N ASP A 5 -8.71 -13.08 -19.70
CA ASP A 5 -7.56 -12.55 -18.96
C ASP A 5 -6.95 -11.34 -19.68
N LEU A 6 -6.83 -11.43 -21.02
CA LEU A 6 -6.36 -10.34 -21.86
C LEU A 6 -7.29 -9.12 -21.81
N LEU A 7 -8.60 -9.33 -21.95
CA LEU A 7 -9.62 -8.28 -21.83
C LEU A 7 -9.63 -7.65 -20.43
N ARG A 8 -9.47 -8.46 -19.37
CA ARG A 8 -9.31 -7.97 -18.00
C ARG A 8 -8.06 -7.10 -17.86
N LYS A 9 -6.90 -7.52 -18.37
CA LYS A 9 -5.65 -6.75 -18.30
C LYS A 9 -5.71 -5.44 -19.08
N LEU A 10 -6.44 -5.43 -20.19
CA LEU A 10 -6.69 -4.23 -20.98
C LEU A 10 -7.67 -3.25 -20.31
N THR A 11 -8.61 -3.73 -19.47
CA THR A 11 -9.67 -2.91 -18.86
C THR A 11 -9.42 -2.53 -17.40
N LYS A 12 -8.77 -3.40 -16.62
CA LYS A 12 -8.54 -3.22 -15.18
C LYS A 12 -7.06 -3.19 -14.78
N GLY A 13 -6.16 -3.44 -15.72
CA GLY A 13 -4.73 -3.59 -15.45
C GLY A 13 -4.36 -4.98 -14.91
N PRO A 14 -3.05 -5.28 -14.81
CA PRO A 14 -2.56 -6.52 -14.20
C PRO A 14 -2.91 -6.62 -12.71
N ASN A 15 -3.03 -7.86 -12.20
CA ASN A 15 -3.08 -8.10 -10.76
C ASN A 15 -1.75 -7.70 -10.10
N VAL A 16 -1.76 -7.54 -8.78
CA VAL A 16 -0.54 -7.25 -8.03
C VAL A 16 0.51 -8.34 -8.26
N GLY A 17 1.72 -7.94 -8.61
CA GLY A 17 2.84 -8.83 -8.97
C GLY A 17 2.79 -9.36 -10.41
N GLU A 18 1.69 -9.15 -11.15
CA GLU A 18 1.63 -9.51 -12.56
C GLU A 18 2.14 -8.36 -13.46
N THR A 19 2.85 -8.72 -14.52
CA THR A 19 3.30 -7.77 -15.53
C THR A 19 2.36 -7.75 -16.74
N PHE A 20 2.20 -6.58 -17.35
CA PHE A 20 1.54 -6.40 -18.64
C PHE A 20 2.25 -5.30 -19.42
N ARG A 21 2.94 -5.67 -20.50
CA ARG A 21 3.81 -4.76 -21.28
C ARG A 21 4.87 -4.10 -20.37
N ASP A 22 4.94 -2.78 -20.37
CA ASP A 22 5.84 -1.99 -19.54
C ASP A 22 5.25 -1.68 -18.14
N TYR A 23 4.17 -2.33 -17.72
CA TYR A 23 3.50 -2.09 -16.44
C TYR A 23 3.50 -3.33 -15.54
N ILE A 24 3.43 -3.10 -14.23
CA ILE A 24 3.24 -4.13 -13.20
C ILE A 24 2.13 -3.70 -12.26
N GLY A 25 1.29 -4.64 -11.85
CA GLY A 25 0.28 -4.39 -10.83
C GLY A 25 0.94 -4.27 -9.47
N CYS A 26 0.51 -3.30 -8.67
CA CYS A 26 1.10 -3.01 -7.38
C CYS A 26 0.01 -2.64 -6.35
N TYR A 27 0.37 -2.70 -5.08
CA TYR A 27 -0.32 -1.95 -4.07
C TYR A 27 0.13 -0.50 -4.13
N LEU A 28 -0.78 0.44 -3.91
CA LEU A 28 -0.49 1.85 -3.66
C LEU A 28 -0.87 2.13 -2.22
N TYR A 29 0.05 2.67 -1.44
CA TYR A 29 -0.25 3.08 -0.07
C TYR A 29 0.24 4.49 0.20
N GLY A 30 -0.43 5.16 1.12
CA GLY A 30 -0.22 6.57 1.34
C GLY A 30 -1.17 7.15 2.38
N ILE A 31 -1.08 8.47 2.54
CA ILE A 31 -1.93 9.22 3.45
C ILE A 31 -2.84 10.15 2.66
N GLU A 32 -4.11 10.16 3.01
CA GLU A 32 -5.11 11.05 2.44
C GLU A 32 -5.78 11.84 3.57
N GLY A 33 -5.69 13.17 3.51
CA GLY A 33 -6.44 14.06 4.39
C GLY A 33 -7.76 14.49 3.74
N THR A 34 -8.65 15.09 4.52
CA THR A 34 -9.97 15.53 4.04
C THR A 34 -9.94 16.65 2.99
N THR A 35 -8.85 17.40 2.87
CA THR A 35 -8.76 18.57 1.96
C THR A 35 -7.56 18.58 1.02
N THR A 36 -6.68 17.58 1.11
CA THR A 36 -5.41 17.52 0.37
C THR A 36 -5.38 16.34 -0.59
N LYS A 37 -4.59 16.48 -1.66
CA LYS A 37 -4.27 15.35 -2.54
C LYS A 37 -3.58 14.24 -1.73
N PRO A 38 -3.82 12.96 -2.05
CA PRO A 38 -3.17 11.85 -1.38
C PRO A 38 -1.65 11.94 -1.57
N GLU A 39 -0.93 11.77 -0.47
CA GLU A 39 0.52 11.59 -0.43
C GLU A 39 0.82 10.10 -0.59
N TYR A 40 1.46 9.74 -1.71
CA TYR A 40 1.83 8.35 -1.99
C TYR A 40 3.19 8.04 -1.37
N LEU A 41 3.22 7.04 -0.48
CA LEU A 41 4.43 6.61 0.21
C LEU A 41 5.16 5.50 -0.56
N GLY A 42 4.42 4.64 -1.28
CA GLY A 42 5.05 3.58 -2.05
C GLY A 42 4.11 2.81 -2.96
N ALA A 43 4.73 2.02 -3.84
CA ALA A 43 4.06 1.21 -4.85
C ALA A 43 4.57 -0.25 -4.90
N PRO A 44 4.51 -1.00 -3.78
CA PRO A 44 5.08 -2.34 -3.66
C PRO A 44 4.33 -3.38 -4.53
N THR A 45 5.07 -4.35 -5.02
CA THR A 45 4.57 -5.38 -5.95
C THR A 45 4.26 -6.70 -5.27
N THR A 46 4.65 -6.84 -4.00
CA THR A 46 4.33 -7.98 -3.16
C THR A 46 3.69 -7.54 -1.84
N LEU A 47 2.95 -8.45 -1.19
CA LEU A 47 2.39 -8.18 0.14
C LEU A 47 3.49 -7.99 1.20
N SER A 48 4.60 -8.71 1.05
CA SER A 48 5.76 -8.59 1.94
C SER A 48 6.42 -7.22 1.85
N GLU A 49 6.61 -6.68 0.63
CA GLU A 49 7.13 -5.32 0.45
C GLU A 49 6.18 -4.26 1.03
N LEU A 50 4.86 -4.47 0.87
CA LEU A 50 3.86 -3.58 1.46
C LEU A 50 3.92 -3.60 2.99
N GLU A 51 3.98 -4.78 3.60
CA GLU A 51 4.12 -4.91 5.04
C GLU A 51 5.38 -4.21 5.54
N GLN A 52 6.52 -4.43 4.87
CA GLN A 52 7.78 -3.80 5.24
C GLN A 52 7.71 -2.28 5.14
N GLY A 53 7.19 -1.75 4.02
CA GLY A 53 7.04 -0.31 3.82
C GLY A 53 6.10 0.35 4.85
N LEU A 54 4.98 -0.30 5.18
CA LEU A 54 4.06 0.15 6.23
C LEU A 54 4.70 0.07 7.61
N ARG A 55 5.41 -1.01 7.93
CA ARG A 55 6.09 -1.18 9.22
C ARG A 55 7.12 -0.07 9.43
N THR A 56 7.98 0.18 8.44
CA THR A 56 8.97 1.27 8.52
C THR A 56 8.28 2.61 8.73
N TYR A 57 7.27 2.94 7.92
CA TYR A 57 6.54 4.20 8.05
C TYR A 57 5.89 4.38 9.43
N LEU A 58 5.21 3.36 9.94
CA LEU A 58 4.53 3.41 11.24
C LEU A 58 5.52 3.46 12.41
N GLN A 59 6.65 2.76 12.30
CA GLN A 59 7.73 2.86 13.28
C GLN A 59 8.32 4.27 13.29
N ASP A 60 8.62 4.85 12.13
CA ASP A 60 9.12 6.22 12.04
C ASP A 60 8.12 7.22 12.63
N TYR A 61 6.81 7.02 12.39
CA TYR A 61 5.75 7.82 13.00
C TYR A 61 5.81 7.79 14.53
N VAL A 62 5.92 6.60 15.14
CA VAL A 62 6.01 6.43 16.59
C VAL A 62 7.26 7.09 17.15
N HIS A 63 8.41 6.91 16.51
CA HIS A 63 9.69 7.49 16.97
C HIS A 63 9.70 9.02 16.89
N ALA A 64 8.93 9.60 15.96
CA ALA A 64 8.81 11.04 15.81
C ALA A 64 7.82 11.70 16.80
N GLN A 65 7.03 10.93 17.56
CA GLN A 65 6.06 11.52 18.49
C GLN A 65 6.73 12.03 19.77
N PRO A 66 6.37 13.23 20.25
CA PRO A 66 6.91 13.78 21.48
C PRO A 66 6.38 13.08 22.73
N ASP A 67 5.18 12.48 22.65
CA ASP A 67 4.54 11.76 23.74
C ASP A 67 4.30 10.29 23.36
N PRO A 68 5.15 9.36 23.85
CA PRO A 68 5.03 7.94 23.55
C PRO A 68 3.81 7.29 24.22
N GLU A 69 3.20 7.91 25.23
CA GLU A 69 2.00 7.40 25.88
C GLU A 69 0.72 7.95 25.28
N SER A 70 0.82 8.82 24.26
CA SER A 70 -0.36 9.38 23.62
C SER A 70 -1.25 8.28 23.02
N PRO A 71 -2.59 8.44 23.04
CA PRO A 71 -3.52 7.45 22.49
C PRO A 71 -3.23 7.08 21.02
N LYS A 72 -2.64 8.01 20.26
CA LYS A 72 -2.24 7.81 18.85
C LYS A 72 -1.09 6.84 18.73
N VAL A 73 -0.05 7.01 19.55
CA VAL A 73 1.09 6.09 19.59
C VAL A 73 0.62 4.70 20.01
N GLN A 74 -0.24 4.60 21.03
CA GLN A 74 -0.80 3.31 21.46
C GLN A 74 -1.57 2.62 20.34
N LEU A 75 -2.38 3.37 19.58
CA LEU A 75 -3.17 2.85 18.46
C LEU A 75 -2.29 2.38 17.29
N VAL A 76 -1.21 3.12 16.98
CA VAL A 76 -0.23 2.72 15.96
C VAL A 76 0.57 1.50 16.43
N GLN A 77 0.94 1.43 17.71
CA GLN A 77 1.65 0.30 18.28
C GLN A 77 0.80 -0.98 18.23
N ALA A 78 -0.49 -0.88 18.57
CA ALA A 78 -1.43 -1.99 18.44
C ALA A 78 -1.59 -2.45 16.98
N LEU A 79 -1.59 -1.53 16.02
CA LEU A 79 -1.56 -1.90 14.60
C LEU A 79 -0.25 -2.60 14.22
N LEU A 80 0.90 -2.13 14.70
CA LEU A 80 2.21 -2.72 14.41
C LEU A 80 2.30 -4.18 14.91
N ASP A 81 1.75 -4.46 16.09
CA ASP A 81 1.76 -5.79 16.70
C ASP A 81 0.93 -6.81 15.90
N GLU A 82 -0.16 -6.35 15.26
CA GLU A 82 -1.06 -7.19 14.47
C GLU A 82 -0.92 -6.96 12.95
N LEU A 83 0.10 -6.23 12.51
CA LEU A 83 0.21 -5.71 11.15
C LEU A 83 0.06 -6.80 10.08
N PRO A 84 0.73 -7.97 10.16
CA PRO A 84 0.62 -8.99 9.11
C PRO A 84 -0.82 -9.47 8.91
N ALA A 85 -1.53 -9.75 10.02
CA ALA A 85 -2.89 -10.26 9.98
C ALA A 85 -3.89 -9.19 9.53
N ARG A 86 -3.79 -7.96 10.06
CA ARG A 86 -4.67 -6.85 9.67
C ARG A 86 -4.46 -6.45 8.23
N LEU A 87 -3.21 -6.40 7.76
CA LEU A 87 -2.90 -6.10 6.37
C LEU A 87 -3.45 -7.18 5.43
N GLN A 88 -3.28 -8.46 5.77
CA GLN A 88 -3.84 -9.57 4.98
C GLN A 88 -5.36 -9.49 4.88
N ALA A 89 -6.05 -9.25 6.00
CA ALA A 89 -7.50 -9.08 6.02
C ALA A 89 -7.93 -7.86 5.18
N HIS A 90 -7.20 -6.76 5.29
CA HIS A 90 -7.47 -5.53 4.55
C HIS A 90 -7.35 -5.72 3.03
N VAL A 91 -6.26 -6.35 2.54
CA VAL A 91 -6.06 -6.56 1.09
C VAL A 91 -7.03 -7.56 0.46
N GLN A 92 -7.65 -8.41 1.29
CA GLN A 92 -8.71 -9.34 0.89
C GLN A 92 -10.12 -8.74 1.04
N GLY A 93 -10.26 -7.68 1.83
CA GLY A 93 -11.51 -6.99 2.09
C GLY A 93 -11.76 -5.80 1.15
N ASP A 94 -12.42 -4.77 1.68
CA ASP A 94 -12.75 -3.55 0.96
C ASP A 94 -11.62 -2.51 1.05
N LEU A 95 -10.89 -2.33 -0.05
CA LEU A 95 -9.81 -1.33 -0.18
C LEU A 95 -10.30 0.12 -0.32
N ALA A 96 -11.62 0.35 -0.32
CA ALA A 96 -12.16 1.70 -0.20
C ALA A 96 -12.05 2.23 1.24
N GLN A 97 -11.99 1.32 2.23
CA GLN A 97 -11.75 1.68 3.62
C GLN A 97 -10.27 1.97 3.84
N PRO A 98 -9.92 2.87 4.78
CA PRO A 98 -8.53 3.04 5.21
C PRO A 98 -8.07 1.86 6.06
N LEU A 99 -6.76 1.62 6.07
CA LEU A 99 -6.12 0.68 7.00
C LEU A 99 -6.08 1.25 8.42
N LEU A 100 -5.88 2.57 8.53
CA LEU A 100 -5.84 3.31 9.79
C LEU A 100 -6.34 4.74 9.59
N GLU A 101 -7.04 5.27 10.58
CA GLU A 101 -7.40 6.69 10.67
C GLU A 101 -6.72 7.32 11.89
N LEU A 102 -6.03 8.45 11.66
CA LEU A 102 -5.31 9.22 12.68
C LEU A 102 -5.62 10.71 12.48
N ASP A 103 -6.41 11.31 13.38
CA ASP A 103 -6.75 12.74 13.37
C ASP A 103 -7.24 13.29 12.03
N GLY A 104 -8.07 12.54 11.32
CA GLY A 104 -8.58 12.95 10.00
C GLY A 104 -7.60 12.75 8.84
N ALA A 105 -6.43 12.14 9.10
CA ALA A 105 -5.56 11.56 8.09
C ALA A 105 -5.84 10.05 7.96
N LEU A 106 -6.02 9.59 6.73
CA LEU A 106 -6.35 8.22 6.38
C LEU A 106 -5.14 7.52 5.77
N LEU A 107 -4.62 6.49 6.44
CA LEU A 107 -3.64 5.59 5.86
C LEU A 107 -4.38 4.61 4.94
N PHE A 108 -4.25 4.79 3.63
CA PHE A 108 -4.94 3.95 2.65
C PHE A 108 -4.00 2.90 2.06
N VAL A 109 -4.59 1.78 1.63
CA VAL A 109 -3.97 0.79 0.74
C VAL A 109 -4.94 0.54 -0.41
N ARG A 110 -4.47 0.59 -1.65
CA ARG A 110 -5.27 0.40 -2.87
C ARG A 110 -4.52 -0.49 -3.85
N LYS A 111 -5.23 -1.02 -4.85
CA LYS A 111 -4.60 -1.68 -6.01
C LYS A 111 -4.40 -0.67 -7.12
N GLY A 112 -3.25 -0.72 -7.77
CA GLY A 112 -2.90 0.15 -8.88
C GLY A 112 -1.95 -0.51 -9.84
N VAL A 113 -1.43 0.29 -10.76
CA VAL A 113 -0.43 -0.12 -11.74
C VAL A 113 0.67 0.91 -11.75
N ARG A 114 1.93 0.46 -11.83
CA ARG A 114 3.08 1.35 -12.06
C ARG A 114 3.84 0.93 -13.30
N GLN A 115 4.50 1.90 -13.93
CA GLN A 115 5.43 1.60 -15.01
C GLN A 115 6.67 0.91 -14.43
N ARG A 116 7.11 -0.15 -15.09
CA ARG A 116 8.31 -0.91 -14.73
C ARG A 116 9.53 -0.08 -15.05
N ARG A 117 10.48 0.01 -14.11
CA ARG A 117 11.74 0.73 -14.32
C ARG A 117 12.69 -0.13 -15.13
N LYS A 118 13.28 0.43 -16.18
CA LYS A 118 14.34 -0.21 -16.97
C LYS A 118 15.68 0.35 -16.51
N GLU A 119 16.57 -0.52 -16.03
CA GLU A 119 17.98 -0.19 -15.79
C GLU A 119 18.85 -1.14 -16.60
N ASN A 120 19.78 -0.59 -17.40
CA ASN A 120 20.68 -1.36 -18.27
C ASN A 120 19.98 -2.39 -19.17
N GLY A 121 18.81 -2.04 -19.72
CA GLY A 121 18.03 -2.91 -20.59
C GLY A 121 17.28 -4.05 -19.90
N ARG A 122 17.32 -4.12 -18.56
CA ARG A 122 16.56 -5.09 -17.75
C ARG A 122 15.53 -4.37 -16.90
N PHE A 123 14.40 -5.03 -16.68
CA PHE A 123 13.43 -4.55 -15.70
C PHE A 123 13.95 -4.89 -14.29
N VAL A 124 14.00 -3.87 -13.43
CA VAL A 124 14.29 -3.99 -12.00
C VAL A 124 12.96 -3.76 -11.29
N GLU A 125 12.42 -4.84 -10.73
CA GLU A 125 11.18 -4.83 -9.95
C GLU A 125 11.47 -4.67 -8.48
#